data_AF-A0A350MP10-F1
#
_entry.id   AF-A0A350MP10-F1
#
_cell.length_a   1.000
_cell.length_b   1.000
_cell.length_c   1.000
_cell.angle_alpha   90.00
_cell.angle_beta   90.00
_cell.angle_gamma   90.00
#
_symmetry.space_group_name_H-M   'P 1'
#
loop_
_entity.id
_entity.type
_entity.pdbx_description
1 polymer ?
#
loop_
_entity_poly.entity_id
_entity_poly.type
_entity_poly.pdbx_seq_one_letter_code
_entity_poly.pdbx_strand_id
1 'polypeptide(L)'
;MKESNLQSKFGVWLKINKMEGVFELKLEKGKSFAFNKVKDHQVKALYEAKHEGLYHKINDLPVYAGSKTKFANPKPFDCFYINCPAYIVIGFYKPRKKIETYIIDIDRFIEVRDITLEAGRKSLKQEEWETLAIRNIML
;
A
#
# COMPACT_ATOMS: atom_id res chain seq x y z
N MET A 1 -9.10 8.24 -12.72
CA MET A 1 -8.12 8.07 -11.61
C MET A 1 -7.30 6.82 -11.87
N LYS A 2 -5.96 6.92 -11.74
CA LYS A 2 -5.01 5.80 -11.77
C LYS A 2 -4.43 5.59 -10.37
N GLU A 3 -3.84 4.43 -10.09
CA GLU A 3 -3.19 4.14 -8.82
C GLU A 3 -2.04 5.11 -8.51
N SER A 4 -1.29 5.52 -9.53
CA SER A 4 -0.24 6.57 -9.41
C SER A 4 -0.77 7.86 -8.79
N ASN A 5 -2.01 8.23 -9.06
CA ASN A 5 -2.61 9.45 -8.50
C ASN A 5 -2.96 9.27 -7.02
N LEU A 6 -3.39 8.06 -6.62
CA LEU A 6 -3.60 7.72 -5.21
C LEU A 6 -2.27 7.78 -4.47
N GLN A 7 -1.21 7.21 -5.05
CA GLN A 7 0.14 7.27 -4.49
C GLN A 7 0.63 8.72 -4.28
N SER A 8 0.44 9.60 -5.27
CA SER A 8 0.80 11.02 -5.11
C SER A 8 0.03 11.71 -3.98
N LYS A 9 -1.30 11.51 -3.92
CA LYS A 9 -2.15 12.10 -2.88
C LYS A 9 -1.81 11.57 -1.48
N PHE A 10 -1.64 10.26 -1.36
CA PHE A 10 -1.26 9.61 -0.12
C PHE A 10 0.12 10.06 0.33
N GLY A 11 1.09 10.22 -0.58
CA GLY A 11 2.41 10.74 -0.25
C GLY A 11 2.39 12.16 0.31
N VAL A 12 1.53 13.05 -0.21
CA VAL A 12 1.32 14.39 0.37
C VAL A 12 0.72 14.28 1.77
N TRP A 13 -0.31 13.46 1.93
CA TRP A 13 -0.94 13.23 3.23
C TRP A 13 0.05 12.66 4.26
N LEU A 14 0.91 11.72 3.85
CA LEU A 14 1.90 11.07 4.70
C LEU A 14 2.96 12.05 5.20
N LYS A 15 3.42 12.97 4.35
CA LYS A 15 4.38 14.03 4.75
C LYS A 15 3.81 14.97 5.82
N ILE A 16 2.51 15.23 5.77
CA ILE A 16 1.82 16.09 6.75
C ILE A 16 1.56 15.33 8.06
N ASN A 17 1.06 14.10 7.95
CA ASN A 17 0.60 13.32 9.11
C ASN A 17 1.71 12.53 9.79
N LYS A 18 2.85 12.34 9.11
CA LYS A 18 4.04 11.61 9.60
C LYS A 18 3.70 10.23 10.17
N MET A 19 2.76 9.53 9.52
CA MET A 19 2.49 8.14 9.88
C MET A 19 3.68 7.29 9.44
N GLU A 20 4.25 6.56 10.39
CA GLU A 20 5.37 5.68 10.12
C GLU A 20 4.87 4.33 9.60
N GLY A 21 5.66 3.72 8.72
CA GLY A 21 5.41 2.36 8.25
C GLY A 21 5.72 2.15 6.78
N VAL A 22 5.52 0.91 6.34
CA VAL A 22 5.49 0.54 4.92
C VAL A 22 4.05 0.35 4.46
N PHE A 23 3.78 0.75 3.23
CA PHE A 23 2.42 0.85 2.70
C PHE A 23 2.34 0.23 1.31
N GLU A 24 1.42 -0.72 1.13
CA GLU A 24 1.01 -1.19 -0.19
C GLU A 24 -0.33 -0.55 -0.56
N LEU A 25 -0.35 0.26 -1.62
CA LEU A 25 -1.53 1.03 -2.03
C LEU A 25 -2.27 0.32 -3.15
N LYS A 26 -3.60 0.24 -3.04
CA LYS A 26 -4.47 -0.29 -4.09
C LYS A 26 -5.67 0.60 -4.33
N LEU A 27 -6.02 0.80 -5.60
CA LEU A 27 -7.20 1.56 -6.01
C LEU A 27 -8.36 0.64 -6.42
N GLU A 28 -9.52 0.87 -5.84
CA GLU A 28 -10.80 0.24 -6.19
C GLU A 28 -11.75 1.25 -6.84
N LYS A 29 -12.48 0.83 -7.87
CA LYS A 29 -13.55 1.63 -8.50
C LYS A 29 -14.94 1.02 -8.26
N GLY A 30 -15.00 -0.22 -7.78
CA GLY A 30 -16.22 -0.91 -7.38
C GLY A 30 -16.65 -0.60 -5.94
N LYS A 31 -17.61 -1.39 -5.46
CA LYS A 31 -18.13 -1.34 -4.08
C LYS A 31 -17.49 -2.38 -3.15
N SER A 32 -16.65 -3.25 -3.70
CA SER A 32 -15.93 -4.29 -2.98
C SER A 32 -14.51 -4.37 -3.50
N PHE A 33 -13.61 -4.83 -2.64
CA PHE A 33 -12.20 -5.01 -2.94
C PHE A 33 -11.83 -6.49 -2.74
N ALA A 34 -11.24 -7.08 -3.78
CA ALA A 34 -10.84 -8.48 -3.80
C ALA A 34 -9.44 -8.67 -3.22
N PHE A 35 -9.26 -9.71 -2.40
CA PHE A 35 -7.98 -9.94 -1.70
C PHE A 35 -6.82 -10.19 -2.67
N ASN A 36 -7.08 -10.86 -3.80
CA ASN A 36 -6.08 -11.16 -4.83
C ASN A 36 -5.50 -9.93 -5.55
N LYS A 37 -6.04 -8.72 -5.30
CA LYS A 37 -5.45 -7.47 -5.77
C LYS A 37 -4.15 -7.14 -5.03
N VAL A 38 -3.98 -7.65 -3.80
CA VAL A 38 -2.72 -7.66 -3.08
C VAL A 38 -2.05 -9.00 -3.39
N LYS A 39 -0.87 -8.97 -3.99
CA LYS A 39 -0.16 -10.20 -4.39
C LYS A 39 0.50 -10.83 -3.17
N ASP A 40 0.65 -12.16 -3.15
CA ASP A 40 1.19 -12.88 -2.00
C ASP A 40 2.60 -12.43 -1.59
N HIS A 41 3.47 -12.09 -2.56
CA HIS A 41 4.79 -11.55 -2.23
C HIS A 41 4.74 -10.17 -1.55
N GLN A 42 3.68 -9.39 -1.80
CA GLN A 42 3.48 -8.10 -1.14
C GLN A 42 3.02 -8.32 0.30
N VAL A 43 2.09 -9.25 0.51
CA VAL A 43 1.66 -9.66 1.86
C VAL A 43 2.86 -10.17 2.66
N LYS A 44 3.65 -11.07 2.06
CA LYS A 44 4.86 -11.62 2.68
C LYS A 44 5.86 -10.52 3.05
N ALA A 45 6.20 -9.62 2.12
CA ALA A 45 7.16 -8.54 2.38
C ALA A 45 6.68 -7.57 3.47
N LEU A 46 5.38 -7.28 3.54
CA LEU A 46 4.81 -6.43 4.60
C LEU A 46 4.84 -7.14 5.96
N TYR A 47 4.53 -8.43 5.99
CA TYR A 47 4.60 -9.24 7.21
C TYR A 47 6.03 -9.32 7.74
N GLU A 48 7.01 -9.62 6.86
CA GLU A 48 8.43 -9.61 7.19
C GLU A 48 8.89 -8.23 7.70
N ALA A 49 8.51 -7.15 7.01
CA ALA A 49 8.85 -5.79 7.43
C ALA A 49 8.29 -5.43 8.82
N LYS A 50 7.18 -6.03 9.24
CA LYS A 50 6.57 -5.79 10.57
C LYS A 50 7.18 -6.65 11.68
N HIS A 51 7.48 -7.92 11.40
CA HIS A 51 7.81 -8.91 12.45
C HIS A 51 9.27 -9.37 12.46
N GLU A 52 9.92 -9.41 11.29
CA GLU A 52 11.24 -10.06 11.13
C GLU A 52 12.34 -9.08 10.68
N GLY A 53 11.93 -7.98 10.07
CA GLY A 53 12.79 -7.02 9.39
C GLY A 53 13.09 -7.42 7.93
N LEU A 54 12.98 -6.46 7.02
CA LEU A 54 13.18 -6.65 5.59
C LEU A 54 14.39 -5.86 5.08
N TYR A 55 15.41 -6.56 4.61
CA TYR A 55 16.52 -5.94 3.89
C TYR A 55 16.13 -5.64 2.44
N HIS A 56 16.31 -4.39 2.00
CA HIS A 56 16.04 -3.96 0.64
C HIS A 56 17.21 -3.15 0.08
N LYS A 57 17.90 -3.70 -0.92
CA LYS A 57 18.93 -2.97 -1.67
C LYS A 57 18.27 -2.06 -2.71
N ILE A 58 18.67 -0.80 -2.76
CA ILE A 58 18.27 0.12 -3.82
C ILE A 58 19.16 -0.17 -5.03
N ASN A 59 18.55 -0.53 -6.15
CA ASN A 59 19.26 -0.78 -7.40
C ASN A 59 19.89 0.51 -7.94
N ASP A 60 21.10 0.37 -8.47
CA ASP A 60 21.76 1.46 -9.18
C ASP A 60 21.09 1.64 -10.54
N LEU A 61 20.83 2.90 -10.90
CA LEU A 61 20.26 3.20 -12.21
C LEU A 61 21.34 2.94 -13.28
N PRO A 62 21.02 2.22 -14.37
CA PRO A 62 21.98 2.01 -15.44
C PRO A 62 22.26 3.35 -16.14
N VAL A 63 23.43 3.94 -15.89
CA VAL A 63 23.94 5.08 -16.66
C VAL A 63 24.59 4.51 -17.92
N TYR A 64 23.92 4.58 -19.06
CA TYR A 64 24.48 4.22 -20.36
C TYR A 64 24.57 5.42 -21.29
N ALA A 65 25.50 5.37 -22.25
CA ALA A 65 25.72 6.46 -23.21
C ALA A 65 24.44 6.74 -24.01
N GLY A 66 23.95 7.98 -23.93
CA GLY A 66 22.68 8.42 -24.55
C GLY A 66 21.46 8.38 -23.62
N SER A 67 21.59 7.91 -22.37
CA SER A 67 20.48 7.98 -21.41
C SER A 67 20.20 9.44 -21.02
N LYS A 68 18.96 9.90 -21.25
CA LYS A 68 18.47 11.22 -20.84
C LYS A 68 17.99 11.21 -19.39
N THR A 69 18.70 10.56 -18.46
CA THR A 69 18.31 10.53 -17.05
C THR A 69 18.68 11.85 -16.35
N LYS A 70 18.03 12.95 -16.75
CA LYS A 70 18.04 14.24 -16.05
C LYS A 70 17.10 14.27 -14.83
N PHE A 71 16.40 13.18 -14.53
CA PHE A 71 15.22 13.19 -13.66
C PHE A 71 15.31 12.28 -12.41
N ALA A 72 16.46 11.68 -12.13
CA ALA A 72 16.63 10.89 -10.91
C ALA A 72 17.29 11.75 -9.84
N ASN A 73 16.60 11.96 -8.72
CA ASN A 73 17.22 12.54 -7.53
C ASN A 73 18.41 11.67 -7.10
N PRO A 74 19.47 12.26 -6.53
CA PRO A 74 20.58 11.50 -5.98
C PRO A 74 20.07 10.43 -5.01
N LYS A 75 20.63 9.22 -5.14
CA LYS A 75 20.34 8.11 -4.24
C LYS A 75 20.77 8.52 -2.82
N PRO A 76 19.89 8.47 -1.81
CA PRO A 76 20.23 8.94 -0.48
C PRO A 76 21.16 7.99 0.29
N PHE A 77 21.17 6.69 -0.05
CA PHE A 77 21.96 5.60 0.57
C PHE A 77 21.78 4.31 -0.26
N ASP A 78 22.49 3.22 0.06
CA ASP A 78 22.51 2.02 -0.78
C ASP A 78 21.44 0.97 -0.50
N CYS A 79 20.98 0.90 0.74
CA CYS A 79 20.00 -0.09 1.17
C CYS A 79 19.19 0.40 2.36
N PHE A 80 18.11 -0.31 2.63
CA PHE A 80 17.29 -0.19 3.82
C PHE A 80 17.30 -1.51 4.58
N TYR A 81 17.21 -1.45 5.90
CA TYR A 81 16.69 -2.53 6.72
C TYR A 81 15.42 -2.00 7.40
N ILE A 82 14.28 -2.59 7.06
CA ILE A 82 12.96 -2.09 7.42
C ILE A 82 12.38 -2.99 8.51
N ASN A 83 12.25 -2.47 9.72
CA ASN A 83 11.52 -3.13 10.80
C ASN A 83 10.56 -2.12 11.42
N CYS A 84 9.34 -2.03 10.89
CA CYS A 84 8.37 -1.02 11.26
C CYS A 84 6.94 -1.48 10.95
N PRO A 85 5.90 -0.76 11.43
CA PRO A 85 4.51 -1.12 11.12
C PRO A 85 4.24 -1.20 9.61
N ALA A 86 3.35 -2.12 9.22
CA ALA A 86 3.09 -2.42 7.81
C ALA A 86 1.59 -2.44 7.52
N TYR A 87 1.20 -1.83 6.40
CA TYR A 87 -0.20 -1.56 6.11
C TYR A 87 -0.58 -1.83 4.65
N ILE A 88 -1.82 -2.29 4.46
CA ILE A 88 -2.53 -2.20 3.18
C ILE A 88 -3.36 -0.92 3.18
N VAL A 89 -3.26 -0.14 2.10
CA VAL A 89 -4.01 1.10 1.92
C VAL A 89 -4.96 0.93 0.73
N ILE A 90 -6.26 0.88 1.00
CA ILE A 90 -7.30 0.66 -0.02
C ILE A 90 -8.02 1.97 -0.28
N GLY A 91 -7.88 2.53 -1.48
CA GLY A 91 -8.60 3.72 -1.92
C GLY A 91 -9.81 3.37 -2.78
N PHE A 92 -11.01 3.69 -2.33
CA PHE A 92 -12.25 3.58 -3.12
C PHE A 92 -12.54 4.89 -3.85
N TYR A 93 -12.44 4.84 -5.18
CA TYR A 93 -12.65 5.98 -6.05
C TYR A 93 -14.06 6.01 -6.64
N LYS A 94 -14.74 7.13 -6.42
CA LYS A 94 -15.99 7.50 -7.10
C LYS A 94 -15.74 8.76 -7.96
N PRO A 95 -16.21 8.81 -9.22
CA PRO A 95 -16.01 9.98 -10.07
C PRO A 95 -16.47 11.28 -9.40
N ARG A 96 -15.64 12.33 -9.49
CA ARG A 96 -15.89 13.67 -8.94
C ARG A 96 -16.05 13.73 -7.40
N LYS A 97 -15.69 12.67 -6.68
CA LYS A 97 -15.63 12.64 -5.21
C LYS A 97 -14.19 12.47 -4.72
N LYS A 98 -13.96 12.81 -3.45
CA LYS A 98 -12.72 12.44 -2.74
C LYS A 98 -12.58 10.93 -2.68
N ILE A 99 -11.36 10.44 -2.59
CA ILE A 99 -11.08 9.00 -2.48
C ILE A 99 -11.22 8.60 -1.01
N GLU A 100 -12.22 7.77 -0.72
CA GLU A 100 -12.39 7.15 0.59
C GLU A 100 -11.28 6.12 0.76
N THR A 101 -10.37 6.34 1.70
CA THR A 101 -9.13 5.56 1.83
C THR A 101 -9.04 4.94 3.20
N TYR A 102 -8.84 3.63 3.23
CA TYR A 102 -8.79 2.79 4.42
C TYR A 102 -7.38 2.28 4.62
N ILE A 103 -6.83 2.48 5.83
CA ILE A 103 -5.51 1.96 6.21
C ILE A 103 -5.74 0.76 7.13
N ILE A 104 -5.27 -0.42 6.71
CA ILE A 104 -5.50 -1.69 7.40
C ILE A 104 -4.14 -2.25 7.80
N ASP A 105 -4.00 -2.65 9.06
CA ASP A 105 -2.83 -3.37 9.55
C ASP A 105 -2.64 -4.71 8.83
N ILE A 106 -1.40 -5.09 8.50
CA ILE A 106 -1.13 -6.30 7.74
C ILE A 106 -1.64 -7.57 8.43
N ASP A 107 -1.55 -7.67 9.76
CA ASP A 107 -2.00 -8.85 10.48
C ASP A 107 -3.53 -8.96 10.39
N ARG A 108 -4.21 -7.82 10.54
CA ARG A 108 -5.66 -7.75 10.41
C ARG A 108 -6.12 -8.10 9.00
N PHE A 109 -5.39 -7.66 7.97
CA PHE A 109 -5.68 -8.01 6.58
C PHE A 109 -5.57 -9.52 6.35
N ILE A 110 -4.50 -10.16 6.84
CA ILE A 110 -4.27 -11.60 6.70
C ILE A 110 -5.36 -12.39 7.41
N GLU A 111 -5.62 -12.09 8.68
CA GLU A 111 -6.66 -12.75 9.49
C GLU A 111 -8.03 -12.71 8.79
N VAL A 112 -8.44 -11.51 8.37
CA VAL A 112 -9.75 -11.32 7.74
C VAL A 112 -9.80 -11.99 6.36
N ARG A 113 -8.72 -11.92 5.58
CA ARG A 113 -8.63 -12.61 4.29
C ARG A 113 -8.87 -14.10 4.46
N ASP A 114 -8.18 -14.72 5.40
CA ASP A 114 -8.17 -16.17 5.56
C ASP A 114 -9.56 -16.67 6.03
N ILE A 115 -10.14 -16.03 7.05
CA ILE A 115 -11.52 -16.30 7.51
C ILE A 115 -12.54 -16.11 6.38
N THR A 116 -12.41 -15.06 5.59
CA THR A 116 -13.36 -14.75 4.50
C THR A 116 -13.25 -15.77 3.36
N LEU A 117 -12.03 -16.21 3.04
CA LEU A 117 -11.78 -17.24 2.03
C LEU A 117 -12.30 -18.62 2.47
N GLU A 118 -12.12 -18.98 3.74
CA GLU A 118 -12.70 -20.19 4.34
C GLU A 118 -14.24 -20.18 4.25
N ALA A 119 -14.85 -19.01 4.43
CA ALA A 119 -16.29 -18.81 4.23
C ALA A 119 -16.72 -18.76 2.75
N GLY A 120 -15.81 -19.04 1.79
CA GLY A 120 -16.08 -19.10 0.36
C GLY A 120 -16.16 -17.74 -0.35
N ARG A 121 -15.84 -16.64 0.33
CA ARG A 121 -15.89 -15.27 -0.22
C ARG A 121 -14.50 -14.80 -0.63
N LYS A 122 -14.39 -14.07 -1.75
CA LYS A 122 -13.10 -13.60 -2.32
C LYS A 122 -12.84 -12.10 -2.17
N SER A 123 -13.77 -11.38 -1.55
CA SER A 123 -13.75 -9.93 -1.41
C SER A 123 -14.61 -9.46 -0.24
N LEU A 124 -14.28 -8.29 0.29
CA LEU A 124 -15.14 -7.55 1.21
C LEU A 124 -15.68 -6.27 0.57
N LYS A 125 -16.87 -5.86 0.98
CA LYS A 125 -17.49 -4.59 0.62
C LYS A 125 -16.76 -3.43 1.28
N GLN A 126 -16.95 -2.24 0.72
CA GLN A 126 -16.37 -1.01 1.24
C GLN A 126 -16.68 -0.78 2.73
N GLU A 127 -17.93 -0.98 3.13
CA GLU A 127 -18.40 -0.85 4.53
C GLU A 127 -17.73 -1.84 5.48
N GLU A 128 -17.38 -3.04 5.00
CA GLU A 128 -16.64 -4.03 5.79
C GLU A 128 -15.18 -3.62 5.93
N TRP A 129 -14.56 -2.99 4.92
CA TRP A 129 -13.21 -2.45 5.06
C TRP A 129 -13.13 -1.26 6.00
N GLU A 130 -14.18 -0.43 6.04
CA GLU A 130 -14.26 0.74 6.91
C GLU A 130 -14.21 0.38 8.39
N THR A 131 -14.81 -0.74 8.79
CA THR A 131 -14.82 -1.21 10.19
C THR A 131 -13.51 -1.86 10.61
N LEU A 132 -12.72 -2.35 9.64
CA LEU A 132 -11.44 -3.02 9.86
C LEU A 132 -10.25 -2.06 9.86
N ALA A 133 -10.44 -0.88 9.27
CA ALA A 133 -9.39 0.10 9.12
C ALA A 133 -9.01 0.72 10.47
N ILE A 134 -7.71 0.84 10.70
CA ILE A 134 -7.16 1.59 11.84
C ILE A 134 -7.30 3.10 11.63
N ARG A 135 -7.47 3.53 10.37
CA ARG A 135 -7.67 4.92 10.01
C ARG A 135 -8.42 5.06 8.69
N ASN A 136 -9.38 5.98 8.69
CA ASN A 136 -10.18 6.36 7.53
C ASN A 136 -9.82 7.80 7.12
N ILE A 137 -9.46 8.00 5.85
CA ILE A 137 -9.05 9.31 5.33
C ILE A 137 -9.71 9.60 3.99
N MET A 138 -9.85 10.89 3.69
CA MET A 138 -10.42 11.38 2.43
C MET A 138 -9.35 12.11 1.62
N LEU A 139 -8.93 11.52 0.49
CA LEU A 139 -7.84 12.03 -0.37
C LEU A 139 -8.31 12.74 -1.64
#